data_AF-A0AAW9SI70-F1
#
_entry.id   AF-A0AAW9SI70-F1
#
_cell.length_a   1.000
_cell.length_b   1.000
_cell.length_c   1.000
_cell.angle_alpha   90.00
_cell.angle_beta   90.00
_cell.angle_gamma   90.00
#
_symmetry.space_group_name_H-M   'P 1'
#
loop_
_entity.id
_entity.type
_entity.pdbx_description
1 polymer ?
#
loop_
_entity_poly.entity_id
_entity_poly.type
_entity_poly.pdbx_seq_one_letter_code
_entity_poly.pdbx_strand_id
1 'polypeptide(L)'
;MEDGKVVARDASGNPIYSDANPGSFADFDEALGKLVGASPFRDSILKGANQSGSGSQGAGSGGGGAKTLSRAQFDALDGAAKASHMADGYTVTD
;
A
#
# COMPACT_ATOMS: atom_id res chain seq x y z
N MET A 1 -22.69 -3.11 -6.76
CA MET A 1 -22.82 -1.65 -6.78
C MET A 1 -24.30 -1.36 -6.77
N GLU A 2 -24.88 -1.06 -5.61
CA GLU A 2 -26.21 -0.46 -5.56
C GLU A 2 -26.02 1.05 -5.41
N ASP A 3 -26.63 1.82 -6.32
CA ASP A 3 -26.79 3.28 -6.25
C ASP A 3 -25.55 4.20 -6.26
N GLY A 4 -24.39 3.70 -6.69
CA GLY A 4 -23.19 4.55 -6.86
C GLY A 4 -22.64 5.14 -5.56
N LYS A 5 -23.20 4.75 -4.40
CA LYS A 5 -22.70 5.08 -3.07
C LYS A 5 -21.95 3.86 -2.53
N VAL A 6 -20.69 4.06 -2.12
CA VAL A 6 -19.89 3.01 -1.49
C VAL A 6 -20.51 2.68 -0.13
N VAL A 7 -21.20 1.54 -0.05
CA VAL A 7 -21.71 1.02 1.23
C VAL A 7 -20.60 0.23 1.90
N ALA A 8 -20.07 0.76 2.99
CA ALA A 8 -19.10 0.04 3.80
C ALA A 8 -19.78 -1.12 4.54
N ARG A 9 -19.09 -2.26 4.58
CA ARG A 9 -19.55 -3.48 5.27
C ARG A 9 -18.54 -3.93 6.30
N ASP A 10 -19.03 -4.47 7.41
CA ASP A 10 -18.20 -5.08 8.44
C ASP A 10 -17.60 -6.42 7.98
N ALA A 11 -16.76 -7.04 8.82
CA ALA A 11 -16.13 -8.32 8.54
C ALA A 11 -17.13 -9.49 8.36
N SER A 12 -18.37 -9.32 8.82
CA SER A 12 -19.46 -10.29 8.66
C SER A 12 -20.32 -10.00 7.42
N GLY A 13 -20.01 -8.93 6.67
CA GLY A 13 -20.74 -8.52 5.46
C GLY A 13 -21.96 -7.64 5.72
N ASN A 14 -22.20 -7.21 6.97
CA ASN A 14 -23.33 -6.34 7.32
C ASN A 14 -23.02 -4.87 6.98
N PRO A 15 -23.99 -4.09 6.51
CA PRO A 15 -23.79 -2.67 6.26
C PRO A 15 -23.50 -1.89 7.55
N ILE A 16 -22.56 -0.97 7.47
CA ILE A 16 -22.20 -0.06 8.57
C ILE A 16 -23.08 1.19 8.48
N TYR A 17 -23.78 1.51 9.57
CA TYR A 17 -24.65 2.68 9.69
C TYR A 17 -23.97 3.83 10.42
N SER A 18 -24.37 5.06 10.13
CA SER A 18 -23.88 6.26 10.81
C SER A 18 -24.48 6.40 12.21
N ASP A 19 -23.66 6.75 13.20
CA ASP A 19 -24.10 7.11 14.54
C ASP A 19 -24.58 8.57 14.59
N ALA A 20 -23.98 9.43 13.75
CA ALA A 20 -24.36 10.83 13.60
C ALA A 20 -25.70 10.99 12.87
N ASN A 21 -26.01 10.07 11.96
CA ASN A 21 -27.26 10.03 11.20
C ASN A 21 -27.90 8.63 11.27
N PRO A 22 -28.66 8.34 12.34
CA PRO A 22 -29.31 7.04 12.50
C PRO A 22 -30.23 6.72 11.32
N GLY A 23 -30.02 5.56 10.69
CA GLY A 23 -30.82 5.10 9.55
C GLY A 23 -30.21 5.38 8.18
N SER A 24 -29.10 6.12 8.09
CA SER A 24 -28.29 6.22 6.86
C SER A 24 -26.98 5.42 6.99
N PHE A 25 -26.44 4.97 5.86
CA PHE A 25 -25.11 4.34 5.82
C PHE A 25 -24.04 5.30 6.34
N ALA A 26 -23.03 4.75 7.00
CA ALA A 26 -21.86 5.53 7.42
C ALA A 26 -21.08 6.02 6.21
N ASP A 27 -20.60 7.26 6.30
CA ASP A 27 -19.62 7.80 5.36
C ASP A 27 -18.27 7.06 5.50
N PHE A 28 -17.41 7.18 4.49
CA PHE A 28 -16.15 6.44 4.41
C PHE A 28 -15.30 6.55 5.68
N ASP A 29 -15.11 7.77 6.20
CA ASP A 29 -14.27 8.01 7.38
C ASP A 29 -14.84 7.36 8.65
N GLU A 30 -16.16 7.44 8.83
CA GLU A 30 -16.85 6.86 10.00
C GLU A 30 -16.84 5.33 9.92
N ALA A 31 -17.10 4.78 8.74
CA ALA A 31 -17.07 3.35 8.51
C ALA A 31 -15.66 2.77 8.69
N LEU A 32 -14.62 3.48 8.23
CA LEU A 32 -13.23 3.09 8.44
C LEU A 32 -12.88 3.07 9.93
N GLY A 33 -13.29 4.09 10.68
CA GLY A 33 -13.12 4.12 12.13
C GLY A 33 -13.77 2.94 12.85
N LYS A 34 -15.00 2.59 12.45
CA LYS A 34 -15.74 1.44 13.00
C LYS A 34 -15.08 0.10 12.64
N LEU A 35 -14.64 -0.06 11.39
CA LEU A 35 -13.97 -1.27 10.92
C LEU A 35 -12.62 -1.49 11.62
N VAL A 36 -11.83 -0.42 11.77
CA VAL A 36 -10.55 -0.48 12.50
C VAL A 36 -10.79 -0.70 13.99
N GLY A 37 -11.81 -0.07 14.58
CA GLY A 37 -12.21 -0.26 15.97
C GLY A 37 -12.63 -1.70 16.30
N ALA A 38 -13.36 -2.35 15.39
CA ALA A 38 -13.82 -3.72 15.54
C ALA A 38 -12.77 -4.78 15.13
N SER A 39 -11.65 -4.37 14.53
CA SER A 39 -10.61 -5.30 14.08
C SER A 39 -9.86 -5.92 15.27
N PRO A 40 -9.68 -7.26 15.31
CA PRO A 40 -8.86 -7.92 16.33
C PRO A 40 -7.37 -7.52 16.23
N PHE A 41 -6.97 -6.92 15.11
CA PHE A 41 -5.64 -6.38 14.87
C PHE A 41 -5.58 -4.85 15.06
N ARG A 42 -6.60 -4.24 15.68
CA ARG A 42 -6.66 -2.78 15.95
C ARG A 42 -5.36 -2.26 16.56
N ASP A 43 -4.86 -2.93 17.58
CA ASP A 43 -3.61 -2.55 18.24
C ASP A 43 -2.40 -2.71 17.30
N SER A 44 -2.39 -3.67 16.38
CA SER A 44 -1.34 -3.80 15.36
C SER A 44 -1.47 -2.79 14.21
N ILE A 45 -2.66 -2.29 13.90
CA ILE A 45 -2.89 -1.25 12.88
C ILE A 45 -2.56 0.14 13.47
N LEU A 46 -2.95 0.40 14.73
CA LEU A 46 -2.76 1.69 15.41
C LEU A 46 -1.36 1.87 16.01
N LYS A 47 -0.81 0.84 16.66
CA LYS A 47 0.62 0.78 16.97
C LYS A 47 1.27 0.29 15.69
N GLY A 48 1.38 1.21 14.73
CA GLY A 48 1.78 0.93 13.35
C GLY A 48 2.67 -0.29 13.32
N ALA A 49 2.12 -1.41 12.86
CA ALA A 49 2.93 -2.58 12.67
C ALA A 49 4.14 -2.07 11.91
N ASN A 50 5.34 -2.34 12.41
CA ASN A 50 6.59 -1.94 11.77
C ASN A 50 6.79 -2.69 10.42
N GLN A 51 5.69 -3.11 9.79
CA GLN A 51 5.52 -3.30 8.37
C GLN A 51 5.66 -1.89 7.80
N SER A 52 6.83 -1.64 7.22
CA SER A 52 7.08 -0.52 6.33
C SER A 52 5.79 -0.15 5.61
N GLY A 53 5.25 1.05 5.87
CA GLY A 53 4.09 1.53 5.14
C GLY A 53 4.38 1.37 3.66
N SER A 54 3.38 0.97 2.87
CA SER A 54 3.43 1.03 1.41
C SER A 54 3.47 2.48 0.90
N GLY A 55 4.05 3.39 1.67
CA GLY A 55 4.68 4.57 1.12
C GLY A 55 5.77 4.05 0.21
N SER A 56 5.71 4.50 -1.03
CA SER A 56 6.82 4.53 -1.95
C SER A 56 8.05 5.12 -1.26
N GLN A 57 8.76 4.31 -0.46
CA GLN A 57 10.16 4.48 -0.23
C GLN A 57 10.80 4.05 -1.55
N GLY A 58 11.10 5.05 -2.37
CA GLY A 58 12.16 4.91 -3.33
C GLY A 58 13.35 4.21 -2.66
N ALA A 59 13.95 3.30 -3.43
CA ALA A 59 15.20 2.63 -3.12
C ALA A 59 15.25 1.86 -1.80
N GLY A 60 14.85 0.58 -1.80
CA GLY A 60 15.16 -0.27 -0.65
C GLY A 60 14.56 -1.66 -0.62
N SER A 61 15.02 -2.53 -1.51
CA SER A 61 15.24 -3.97 -1.28
C SER A 61 14.12 -4.81 -0.63
N GLY A 62 13.59 -5.75 -1.42
CA GLY A 62 13.25 -7.07 -0.90
C GLY A 62 11.88 -7.61 -1.28
N GLY A 63 11.76 -8.26 -2.44
CA GLY A 63 10.56 -9.02 -2.75
C GLY A 63 10.44 -9.60 -4.17
N GLY A 64 11.52 -10.12 -4.75
CA GLY A 64 11.44 -10.96 -5.95
C GLY A 64 12.40 -10.57 -7.07
N GLY A 65 13.66 -11.03 -6.98
CA GLY A 65 14.54 -11.33 -8.12
C GLY A 65 14.89 -10.24 -9.15
N ALA A 66 14.31 -9.05 -9.10
CA ALA A 66 14.55 -8.01 -10.08
C ALA A 66 15.86 -7.29 -9.75
N LYS A 67 16.90 -7.56 -10.55
CA LYS A 67 18.14 -6.79 -10.54
C LYS A 67 17.80 -5.40 -11.09
N THR A 68 17.53 -4.42 -10.24
CA THR A 68 17.19 -3.05 -10.67
C THR A 68 18.29 -2.07 -10.26
N LEU A 69 18.52 -1.06 -11.09
CA LEU A 69 19.50 0.00 -10.85
C LEU A 69 18.87 1.35 -11.19
N SER A 70 19.06 2.40 -10.40
CA SER A 70 18.50 3.71 -10.74
C SER A 70 19.23 4.35 -11.91
N ARG A 71 18.58 5.29 -12.62
CA ARG A 71 19.20 6.02 -13.75
C ARG A 71 20.50 6.71 -13.32
N ALA A 72 20.48 7.38 -12.17
CA ALA A 72 21.65 8.05 -11.61
C ALA A 72 22.79 7.07 -11.31
N GLN A 73 22.48 5.89 -10.78
CA GLN A 73 23.48 4.84 -10.54
C GLN A 73 24.04 4.31 -11.86
N PHE A 74 23.19 4.16 -12.89
CA PHE A 74 23.62 3.66 -14.19
C PHE A 74 24.56 4.65 -14.85
N ASP A 75 24.22 5.93 -14.83
CA ASP A 75 25.02 6.97 -15.46
C ASP A 75 26.40 7.15 -14.81
N ALA A 76 26.50 6.89 -13.49
CA ALA A 76 27.74 6.93 -12.73
C ALA A 76 28.71 5.76 -13.03
N LEU A 77 28.25 4.70 -13.72
CA LEU A 77 29.09 3.57 -14.12
C LEU A 77 29.99 3.91 -15.33
N ASP A 78 31.15 3.25 -15.41
CA ASP A 78 31.98 3.28 -16.61
C ASP A 78 31.34 2.44 -17.74
N GLY A 79 31.85 2.59 -18.96
CA GLY A 79 31.26 1.92 -20.14
C GLY A 79 31.26 0.40 -20.03
N ALA A 80 32.27 -0.19 -19.40
CA ALA A 80 32.38 -1.64 -19.20
C ALA A 80 31.37 -2.14 -18.17
N ALA A 81 31.22 -1.46 -17.04
CA ALA A 81 30.24 -1.83 -16.01
C ALA A 81 28.81 -1.65 -16.50
N LYS A 82 28.51 -0.59 -17.27
CA LYS A 82 27.20 -0.40 -17.92
C LYS A 82 26.81 -1.63 -18.77
N ALA A 83 27.74 -2.11 -19.59
CA ALA A 83 27.53 -3.29 -20.42
C ALA A 83 27.35 -4.57 -19.59
N SER A 84 28.17 -4.76 -18.54
CA SER A 84 28.07 -5.93 -17.65
C SER A 84 26.72 -5.99 -16.94
N HIS A 85 26.29 -4.88 -16.34
CA HIS A 85 25.01 -4.83 -15.64
C HIS A 85 23.82 -5.07 -16.58
N MET A 86 23.86 -4.55 -17.81
CA MET A 86 22.81 -4.85 -18.79
C MET A 86 22.83 -6.32 -19.24
N ALA A 87 24.02 -6.91 -19.44
CA ALA A 87 24.18 -8.33 -19.77
C ALA A 87 23.70 -9.25 -18.64
N ASP A 88 23.88 -8.84 -17.39
CA ASP A 88 23.42 -9.55 -16.19
C ASP A 88 21.90 -9.45 -15.96
N GLY A 89 21.18 -8.72 -16.81
CA GLY A 89 19.72 -8.58 -16.77
C GLY A 89 19.23 -7.50 -15.81
N TYR A 90 20.02 -6.44 -15.59
CA TYR A 90 19.56 -5.33 -14.76
C TYR A 90 18.53 -4.45 -15.50
N THR A 91 17.47 -4.06 -14.80
CA THR A 91 16.48 -3.08 -15.29
C THR A 91 16.80 -1.71 -14.72
N VAL A 92 16.90 -0.69 -15.59
CA VAL A 92 17.12 0.69 -15.15
C VAL A 92 15.80 1.39 -14.88
N THR A 93 15.63 1.88 -13.65
CA THR A 93 14.46 2.64 -13.19
C THR A 93 14.81 4.12 -13.02
N ASP A 94 13.83 5.02 -13.12
CA ASP A 94 14.02 6.46 -12.88
C ASP A 94 14.29 6.75 -11.39
#